data_AF-A0A1V4S0Q3-F1
#
_entry.id   AF-A0A1V4S0Q3-F1
#
_cell.length_a   1.000
_cell.length_b   1.000
_cell.length_c   1.000
_cell.angle_alpha   90.00
_cell.angle_beta   90.00
_cell.angle_gamma   90.00
#
_symmetry.space_group_name_H-M   'P 1'
#
loop_
_entity.id
_entity.type
_entity.pdbx_description
1 polymer ?
#
loop_
_entity_poly.entity_id
_entity_poly.type
_entity_poly.pdbx_seq_one_letter_code
_entity_poly.pdbx_strand_id
1 'polypeptide(L)'
;MVPVDCSHLVNDIAVNDASQFRQLKNMVYHAAEKETFFLSGNRVKKVLTVGIRGDLADILLPGNIREIKDIRGEAAEQKEKLTQSEKKKSFTGLVLDCRGLKVAPALVPRVLDEEGKEIYGPAIVTRRFALRKGVAGYDSEIEKALHDPRIGSNPLRVKAVRVSGANSCDIVISNADAHRILEAPENLDFLRRASVIIVLD
;
A
#
# COMPACT_ATOMS: atom_id res chain seq x y z
N MET A 1 3.31 11.63 13.06
CA MET A 1 3.03 12.23 11.72
C MET A 1 2.88 11.08 10.74
N VAL A 2 2.10 11.23 9.66
CA VAL A 2 1.81 10.13 8.71
C VAL A 2 2.95 9.98 7.71
N PRO A 3 3.61 8.81 7.62
CA PRO A 3 4.63 8.55 6.60
C PRO A 3 4.01 8.36 5.22
N VAL A 4 4.59 9.03 4.22
CA VAL A 4 4.31 8.73 2.81
C VAL A 4 5.20 7.58 2.38
N ASP A 5 6.51 7.67 2.67
CA ASP A 5 7.51 6.63 2.46
C ASP A 5 8.60 6.70 3.55
N CYS A 6 9.72 6.00 3.35
CA CYS A 6 10.83 5.98 4.30
C CYS A 6 11.62 7.29 4.47
N SER A 7 11.42 8.26 3.59
CA SER A 7 12.15 9.53 3.54
C SER A 7 11.25 10.76 3.65
N HIS A 8 9.93 10.60 3.44
CA HIS A 8 8.97 11.71 3.41
C HIS A 8 7.75 11.43 4.29
N LEU A 9 7.36 12.43 5.07
CA LEU A 9 6.10 12.52 5.78
C LEU A 9 5.10 13.38 4.99
N VAL A 10 3.81 13.24 5.27
CA VAL A 10 2.77 14.10 4.66
C VAL A 10 3.04 15.59 4.91
N ASN A 11 3.63 15.93 6.06
CA ASN A 11 4.01 17.30 6.37
C ASN A 11 5.13 17.82 5.47
N ASP A 12 6.08 16.98 5.07
CA ASP A 12 7.18 17.40 4.22
C ASP A 12 6.66 17.77 2.83
N ILE A 13 5.69 17.02 2.32
CA ILE A 13 4.97 17.33 1.09
C ILE A 13 4.20 18.65 1.23
N ALA A 14 3.45 18.80 2.32
CA ALA A 14 2.67 20.00 2.62
C ALA A 14 3.53 21.27 2.75
N VAL A 15 4.72 21.19 3.36
CA VAL A 15 5.57 22.38 3.57
C VAL A 15 6.30 22.78 2.29
N ASN A 16 6.66 21.81 1.44
CA ASN A 16 7.49 22.06 0.26
C ASN A 16 6.69 22.52 -0.97
N ASP A 17 5.37 22.32 -1.00
CA ASP A 17 4.50 22.78 -2.10
C ASP A 17 3.23 23.48 -1.58
N ALA A 18 3.18 24.80 -1.75
CA ALA A 18 2.04 25.62 -1.32
C ALA A 18 0.73 25.29 -2.06
N SER A 19 0.78 24.77 -3.28
CA SER A 19 -0.40 24.33 -4.02
C SER A 19 -0.96 23.04 -3.41
N GLN A 20 -0.11 22.04 -3.20
CA GLN A 20 -0.50 20.80 -2.55
C GLN A 20 -1.01 21.05 -1.13
N PHE A 21 -0.37 21.94 -0.37
CA PHE A 21 -0.86 22.35 0.94
C PHE A 21 -2.28 22.93 0.90
N ARG A 22 -2.55 23.84 -0.04
CA ARG A 22 -3.88 24.43 -0.19
C ARG A 22 -4.93 23.37 -0.53
N GLN A 23 -4.59 22.44 -1.42
CA GLN A 23 -5.48 21.32 -1.77
C GLN A 23 -5.75 20.43 -0.56
N LEU A 24 -4.72 20.00 0.17
CA LEU A 24 -4.84 19.21 1.40
C LEU A 24 -5.69 19.93 2.45
N LYS A 25 -5.43 21.22 2.68
CA LYS A 25 -6.18 22.04 3.63
C LYS A 25 -7.66 22.14 3.24
N ASN A 26 -7.95 22.33 1.95
CA ASN A 26 -9.31 22.37 1.44
C ASN A 26 -10.04 21.04 1.66
N MET A 27 -9.38 19.91 1.40
CA MET A 27 -9.95 18.58 1.65
C MET A 27 -10.29 18.35 3.12
N VAL A 28 -9.41 18.76 4.05
CA VAL A 28 -9.65 18.61 5.49
C VAL A 28 -10.83 19.47 5.96
N TYR A 29 -11.00 20.69 5.44
CA TYR A 29 -12.14 21.54 5.79
C TYR A 29 -13.49 20.99 5.31
N HIS A 30 -13.49 20.24 4.22
CA HIS A 30 -14.68 19.61 3.65
C HIS A 30 -14.81 18.12 3.99
N ALA A 31 -13.99 17.63 4.92
CA ALA A 31 -14.03 16.26 5.39
C ALA A 31 -15.38 15.95 6.04
N ALA A 32 -15.86 14.72 5.85
CA ALA A 32 -17.10 14.28 6.46
C ALA A 32 -16.98 14.35 8.00
N GLU A 33 -17.90 15.07 8.62
CA GLU A 33 -18.05 15.11 10.07
C GLU A 33 -18.66 13.78 10.52
N LYS A 34 -17.94 13.08 11.40
CA LYS A 34 -18.41 11.83 11.98
C LYS A 34 -19.23 12.11 13.23
N GLU A 35 -18.67 12.88 14.15
CA GLU A 35 -19.24 13.12 15.48
C GLU A 35 -18.84 14.52 15.99
N THR A 36 -19.73 15.14 16.77
CA THR A 36 -19.47 16.40 17.49
C THR A 36 -19.80 16.25 18.96
N PHE A 37 -18.88 16.67 19.82
CA PHE A 37 -19.00 16.66 21.27
C PHE A 37 -18.99 18.09 21.81
N PHE A 38 -20.00 18.44 22.59
CA PHE A 38 -20.03 19.69 23.35
C PHE A 38 -19.41 19.44 24.73
N LEU A 39 -18.34 20.15 25.03
CA LEU A 39 -17.55 20.01 26.26
C LEU A 39 -17.82 21.19 27.21
N SER A 40 -17.51 21.00 28.48
CA SER A 40 -17.59 22.09 29.47
C SER A 40 -16.67 23.26 29.10
N GLY A 41 -17.13 24.48 29.43
CA GLY A 41 -16.39 25.72 29.21
C GLY A 41 -16.42 26.24 27.77
N ASN A 42 -17.57 26.17 27.08
CA ASN A 42 -17.76 26.65 25.70
C ASN A 42 -16.81 26.01 24.66
N ARG A 43 -16.44 24.74 24.87
CA ARG A 43 -15.57 24.01 23.94
C ARG A 43 -16.37 23.01 23.13
N VAL A 44 -15.98 22.83 21.88
CA VAL A 44 -16.57 21.83 20.97
C VAL A 44 -15.43 21.00 20.41
N LYS A 45 -15.59 19.67 20.40
CA LYS A 45 -14.69 18.72 19.73
C LYS A 45 -15.43 18.12 18.55
N LYS A 46 -14.92 18.35 17.33
CA LYS A 46 -15.40 17.70 16.11
C LYS A 46 -14.46 16.57 15.71
N VAL A 47 -15.02 15.44 15.29
CA VAL A 47 -14.28 14.31 14.74
C VAL A 47 -14.57 14.27 13.24
N LEU A 48 -13.53 14.52 12.45
CA LEU A 48 -13.58 14.49 10.99
C LEU A 48 -12.91 13.20 10.49
N THR A 49 -13.39 12.66 9.37
CA THR A 49 -12.77 11.51 8.70
C THR A 49 -12.36 11.88 7.29
N VAL A 50 -11.12 11.58 6.92
CA VAL A 50 -10.59 11.78 5.56
C VAL A 50 -10.15 10.43 5.00
N GLY A 51 -10.66 10.08 3.81
CA GLY A 51 -10.22 8.89 3.09
C GLY A 51 -8.81 9.08 2.55
N ILE A 52 -7.91 8.13 2.82
CA ILE A 52 -6.53 8.12 2.32
C ILE A 52 -6.37 7.63 0.86
N ARG A 53 -7.48 7.41 0.16
CA ARG A 53 -7.58 6.91 -1.22
C ARG A 53 -8.24 7.96 -2.10
N GLY A 54 -8.16 7.81 -3.42
CA GLY A 54 -8.71 8.79 -4.37
C GLY A 54 -7.91 10.09 -4.34
N ASP A 55 -8.60 11.23 -4.23
CA ASP A 55 -8.01 12.57 -4.37
C ASP A 55 -6.83 12.82 -3.40
N LEU A 56 -6.92 12.35 -2.15
CA LEU A 56 -5.84 12.52 -1.18
C LEU A 56 -4.60 11.71 -1.59
N ALA A 57 -4.81 10.50 -2.11
CA ALA A 57 -3.72 9.71 -2.64
C ALA A 57 -3.13 10.36 -3.89
N ASP A 58 -3.94 10.96 -4.77
CA ASP A 58 -3.45 11.60 -5.99
C ASP A 58 -2.47 12.74 -5.69
N ILE A 59 -2.74 13.51 -4.64
CA ILE A 59 -1.86 14.58 -4.15
C ILE A 59 -0.57 14.01 -3.52
N LEU A 60 -0.68 12.93 -2.74
CA LEU A 60 0.42 12.42 -1.91
C LEU A 60 1.31 11.38 -2.62
N LEU A 61 0.80 10.70 -3.65
CA LEU A 61 1.53 9.63 -4.31
C LEU A 61 2.64 10.20 -5.22
N PRO A 62 3.88 9.70 -5.10
CA PRO A 62 5.01 10.19 -5.87
C PRO A 62 4.84 9.92 -7.37
N GLY A 63 5.41 10.79 -8.20
CA GLY A 63 5.29 10.72 -9.67
C GLY A 63 6.01 9.53 -10.32
N ASN A 64 6.81 8.77 -9.58
CA ASN A 64 7.42 7.53 -10.05
C ASN A 64 6.41 6.36 -10.11
N ILE A 65 5.26 6.47 -9.44
CA ILE A 65 4.12 5.57 -9.64
C ILE A 65 3.42 5.97 -10.93
N ARG A 66 3.79 5.31 -12.03
CA ARG A 66 3.31 5.66 -13.38
C ARG A 66 2.01 4.96 -13.73
N GLU A 67 1.26 5.59 -14.64
CA GLU A 67 0.28 4.87 -15.42
C GLU A 67 1.00 4.04 -16.48
N ILE A 68 0.91 2.72 -16.36
CA ILE A 68 1.20 1.85 -17.47
C ILE A 68 -0.08 1.83 -18.30
N LYS A 69 -0.02 2.30 -19.56
CA LYS A 69 -1.11 2.12 -20.53
C LYS A 69 -1.26 0.63 -20.81
N ASP A 70 -2.05 -0.03 -19.99
CA ASP A 70 -2.27 -1.47 -20.08
C ASP A 70 -3.25 -1.75 -21.22
N ILE A 71 -2.73 -2.15 -22.39
CA ILE A 71 -3.54 -2.55 -23.56
C ILE A 71 -4.41 -3.79 -23.23
N ARG A 72 -4.22 -4.43 -22.06
CA ARG A 72 -4.93 -5.64 -21.62
C ARG A 72 -5.73 -5.48 -20.33
N GLY A 73 -5.78 -4.27 -19.73
CA GLY A 73 -6.14 -4.04 -18.33
C GLY A 73 -7.62 -4.16 -17.94
N GLU A 74 -8.52 -4.51 -18.87
CA GLU A 74 -9.97 -4.66 -18.60
C GLU A 74 -10.47 -6.10 -18.89
N ALA A 75 -9.91 -6.79 -19.88
CA ALA A 75 -10.30 -8.15 -20.23
C ALA A 75 -9.74 -9.23 -19.29
N ALA A 76 -8.72 -8.91 -18.48
CA ALA A 76 -8.10 -9.83 -17.54
C ALA A 76 -8.93 -10.05 -16.26
N GLU A 77 -9.66 -9.03 -15.78
CA GLU A 77 -10.49 -9.14 -14.56
C GLU A 77 -11.70 -10.08 -14.75
N GLN A 78 -12.18 -10.27 -15.98
CA GLN A 78 -13.25 -11.22 -16.30
C GLN A 78 -12.74 -12.63 -16.65
N LYS A 79 -11.51 -12.77 -17.18
CA LYS A 79 -10.94 -14.08 -17.59
C LYS A 79 -10.45 -14.94 -16.43
N GLU A 80 -10.10 -14.35 -15.29
CA GLU A 80 -9.63 -15.13 -14.12
C GLU A 80 -10.75 -15.90 -13.39
N LYS A 81 -12.04 -15.62 -13.65
CA LYS A 81 -13.15 -16.43 -13.12
C LYS A 81 -13.35 -17.78 -13.85
N LEU A 82 -12.66 -18.03 -14.97
CA LEU A 82 -12.99 -19.14 -15.88
C LEU A 82 -11.84 -20.11 -16.20
N THR A 83 -10.65 -19.98 -15.62
CA THR A 83 -9.52 -20.89 -15.92
C THR A 83 -8.82 -21.39 -14.66
N GLN A 84 -9.50 -22.29 -13.93
CA GLN A 84 -8.95 -22.94 -12.73
C GLN A 84 -8.07 -24.17 -13.01
N SER A 85 -7.75 -24.52 -14.27
CA SER A 85 -7.20 -25.86 -14.54
C SER A 85 -5.68 -25.98 -14.70
N GLU A 86 -4.89 -24.91 -14.91
CA GLU A 86 -3.45 -25.11 -15.28
C GLU A 86 -2.45 -24.07 -14.72
N LYS A 87 -2.69 -23.46 -13.54
CA LYS A 87 -1.74 -22.51 -12.92
C LYS A 87 -1.26 -22.90 -11.53
N LYS A 88 -0.74 -24.12 -11.35
CA LYS A 88 -0.16 -24.55 -10.05
C LYS A 88 1.14 -23.82 -9.63
N LYS A 89 1.60 -22.78 -10.36
CA LYS A 89 2.87 -22.10 -10.08
C LYS A 89 2.82 -20.58 -9.87
N SER A 90 1.68 -19.91 -10.06
CA SER A 90 1.60 -18.44 -9.90
C SER A 90 0.79 -18.05 -8.66
N PHE A 91 1.26 -17.05 -7.92
CA PHE A 91 0.57 -16.51 -6.75
C PHE A 91 -0.42 -15.42 -7.16
N THR A 92 -1.45 -15.19 -6.33
CA THR A 92 -2.47 -14.16 -6.56
C THR A 92 -2.27 -12.91 -5.71
N GLY A 93 -1.34 -12.95 -4.75
CA GLY A 93 -1.09 -11.89 -3.79
C GLY A 93 0.13 -12.20 -2.92
N LEU A 94 0.54 -11.22 -2.12
CA LEU A 94 1.65 -11.33 -1.18
C LEU A 94 1.19 -10.91 0.22
N VAL A 95 1.43 -11.76 1.21
CA VAL A 95 1.23 -11.45 2.64
C VAL A 95 2.59 -11.43 3.32
N LEU A 96 2.95 -10.28 3.89
CA LEU A 96 4.23 -10.04 4.56
C LEU A 96 4.05 -10.06 6.07
N ASP A 97 4.61 -11.06 6.74
CA ASP A 97 4.68 -11.11 8.21
C ASP A 97 5.82 -10.22 8.71
N CYS A 98 5.48 -9.03 9.22
CA CYS A 98 6.43 -8.03 9.71
C CYS A 98 6.32 -7.80 11.23
N ARG A 99 5.59 -8.67 11.93
CA ARG A 99 5.41 -8.60 13.39
C ARG A 99 6.74 -8.73 14.12
N GLY A 100 6.88 -7.99 15.22
CA GLY A 100 8.10 -7.90 16.02
C GLY A 100 9.20 -7.02 15.43
N LEU A 101 9.04 -6.49 14.21
CA LEU A 101 10.03 -5.62 13.56
C LEU A 101 9.73 -4.12 13.73
N LYS A 102 8.58 -3.76 14.31
CA LYS A 102 8.14 -2.36 14.51
C LYS A 102 8.11 -1.55 13.21
N VAL A 103 7.65 -2.17 12.13
CA VAL A 103 7.44 -1.49 10.85
C VAL A 103 6.35 -0.43 11.02
N ALA A 104 6.64 0.79 10.58
CA ALA A 104 5.67 1.88 10.57
C ALA A 104 4.84 1.81 9.27
N PRO A 105 3.49 1.86 9.36
CA PRO A 105 2.64 1.97 8.18
C PRO A 105 2.96 3.22 7.37
N ALA A 106 3.02 3.08 6.05
CA ALA A 106 3.22 4.17 5.10
C ALA A 106 2.21 4.10 3.94
N LEU A 107 2.02 5.23 3.25
CA LEU A 107 1.18 5.27 2.03
C LEU A 107 1.82 4.50 0.86
N VAL A 108 3.15 4.52 0.78
CA VAL A 108 3.98 3.96 -0.28
C VAL A 108 5.11 3.12 0.34
N PRO A 109 4.79 1.95 0.93
CA PRO A 109 5.82 1.06 1.45
C PRO A 109 6.63 0.43 0.31
N ARG A 110 7.85 -0.01 0.63
CA ARG A 110 8.70 -0.80 -0.27
C ARG A 110 9.07 -2.12 0.37
N VAL A 111 9.28 -3.11 -0.49
CA VAL A 111 9.87 -4.40 -0.14
C VAL A 111 11.18 -4.51 -0.88
N LEU A 112 12.25 -4.73 -0.13
CA LEU A 112 13.61 -4.83 -0.62
C LEU A 112 14.15 -6.25 -0.35
N ASP A 113 15.06 -6.71 -1.19
CA ASP A 113 15.91 -7.85 -0.84
C ASP A 113 17.06 -7.41 0.10
N GLU A 114 17.93 -8.35 0.48
CA GLU A 114 18.98 -8.08 1.45
C GLU A 114 20.09 -7.17 0.90
N GLU A 115 20.23 -7.09 -0.42
CA GLU A 115 21.10 -6.16 -1.15
C GLU A 115 20.49 -4.77 -1.36
N GLY A 116 19.21 -4.58 -1.01
CA GLY A 116 18.52 -3.30 -1.10
C GLY A 116 17.87 -3.04 -2.46
N LYS A 117 17.75 -4.04 -3.33
CA LYS A 117 17.00 -3.94 -4.59
C LYS A 117 15.51 -3.99 -4.30
N GLU A 118 14.76 -3.11 -4.97
CA GLU A 118 13.30 -3.06 -4.85
C GLU A 118 12.65 -4.28 -5.52
N ILE A 119 12.01 -5.12 -4.71
CA ILE A 119 11.21 -6.28 -5.11
C ILE A 119 9.74 -5.89 -5.29
N TYR A 120 9.27 -4.94 -4.49
CA TYR A 120 7.93 -4.37 -4.59
C TYR A 120 7.93 -2.91 -4.10
N GLY A 121 7.11 -2.07 -4.72
CA GLY A 121 7.00 -0.68 -4.35
C GLY A 121 6.49 0.18 -5.49
N PRO A 122 6.74 1.51 -5.44
CA PRO A 122 6.21 2.46 -6.40
C PRO A 122 6.67 2.21 -7.84
N ALA A 123 7.82 1.57 -8.06
CA ALA A 123 8.30 1.28 -9.40
C ALA A 123 7.50 0.17 -10.10
N ILE A 124 6.80 -0.68 -9.33
CA ILE A 124 6.06 -1.84 -9.84
C ILE A 124 4.56 -1.59 -9.83
N VAL A 125 4.04 -0.93 -8.81
CA VAL A 125 2.60 -0.66 -8.69
C VAL A 125 2.15 0.36 -9.73
N THR A 126 1.00 0.12 -10.33
CA THR A 126 0.40 1.06 -11.27
C THR A 126 -0.43 2.13 -10.56
N ARG A 127 -0.39 3.37 -11.07
CA ARG A 127 -1.07 4.51 -10.44
C ARG A 127 -2.57 4.27 -10.24
N ARG A 128 -3.25 3.68 -11.22
CA ARG A 128 -4.68 3.33 -11.15
C ARG A 128 -5.03 2.50 -9.92
N PHE A 129 -4.23 1.48 -9.61
CA PHE A 129 -4.48 0.62 -8.45
C PHE A 129 -4.03 1.29 -7.14
N ALA A 130 -2.92 2.03 -7.15
CA ALA A 130 -2.48 2.80 -5.99
C ALA A 130 -3.55 3.82 -5.53
N LEU A 131 -4.18 4.56 -6.45
CA LEU A 131 -5.25 5.51 -6.14
C LEU A 131 -6.49 4.84 -5.55
N ARG A 132 -6.89 3.69 -6.10
CA ARG A 132 -8.13 3.00 -5.70
C ARG A 132 -8.02 2.15 -4.44
N LYS A 133 -6.90 1.46 -4.26
CA LYS A 133 -6.72 0.44 -3.20
C LYS A 133 -5.60 0.79 -2.22
N GLY A 134 -4.79 1.81 -2.51
CA GLY A 134 -3.52 2.06 -1.83
C GLY A 134 -2.43 1.08 -2.28
N VAL A 135 -1.17 1.40 -1.98
CA VAL A 135 -0.02 0.56 -2.36
C VAL A 135 0.06 -0.73 -1.54
N ALA A 136 -0.35 -0.73 -0.28
CA ALA A 136 -0.47 -1.95 0.52
C ALA A 136 -1.72 -1.93 1.41
N GLY A 137 -2.16 -3.11 1.82
CA GLY A 137 -3.11 -3.29 2.92
C GLY A 137 -2.33 -3.55 4.21
N TYR A 138 -2.94 -3.25 5.34
CA TYR A 138 -2.36 -3.50 6.65
C TYR A 138 -3.35 -4.28 7.49
N ASP A 139 -2.86 -5.33 8.15
CA ASP A 139 -3.63 -6.12 9.10
C ASP A 139 -2.77 -6.40 10.34
N SER A 140 -3.41 -6.79 11.43
CA SER A 140 -2.75 -7.27 12.66
C SER A 140 -2.67 -8.79 12.72
N GLU A 141 -3.48 -9.49 11.92
CA GLU A 141 -3.58 -10.95 11.94
C GLU A 141 -3.31 -11.56 10.56
N ILE A 142 -2.43 -12.56 10.53
CA ILE A 142 -2.09 -13.28 9.30
C ILE A 142 -3.33 -13.96 8.70
N GLU A 143 -4.16 -14.59 9.54
CA GLU A 143 -5.33 -15.31 9.05
C GLU A 143 -6.34 -14.36 8.39
N LYS A 144 -6.53 -13.15 8.93
CA LYS A 144 -7.37 -12.12 8.29
C LYS A 144 -6.78 -11.66 6.96
N ALA A 145 -5.47 -11.41 6.94
CA ALA A 145 -4.76 -11.06 5.71
C ALA A 145 -4.88 -12.14 4.62
N LEU A 146 -4.86 -13.43 4.99
CA LEU A 146 -5.00 -14.56 4.08
C LEU A 146 -6.42 -14.75 3.51
N HIS A 147 -7.43 -14.11 4.08
CA HIS A 147 -8.81 -14.14 3.59
C HIS A 147 -9.27 -12.81 2.98
N ASP A 148 -8.41 -11.79 2.96
CA ASP A 148 -8.75 -10.49 2.42
C ASP A 148 -8.95 -10.56 0.89
N PRO A 149 -10.04 -9.99 0.34
CA PRO A 149 -10.30 -9.97 -1.10
C PRO A 149 -9.17 -9.38 -1.96
N ARG A 150 -8.26 -8.58 -1.38
CA ARG A 150 -7.11 -7.95 -2.04
C ARG A 150 -6.09 -8.96 -2.57
N ILE A 151 -5.84 -10.06 -1.85
CA ILE A 151 -4.75 -11.00 -2.13
C ILE A 151 -5.16 -12.21 -2.97
N GLY A 152 -6.45 -12.37 -3.24
CA GLY A 152 -6.98 -13.48 -4.04
C GLY A 152 -6.90 -14.84 -3.33
N SER A 153 -7.03 -15.92 -4.09
CA SER A 153 -7.22 -17.28 -3.56
C SER A 153 -5.94 -18.06 -3.27
N ASN A 154 -4.78 -17.62 -3.74
CA ASN A 154 -3.49 -18.31 -3.57
C ASN A 154 -2.36 -17.31 -3.26
N PRO A 155 -2.36 -16.70 -2.05
CA PRO A 155 -1.31 -15.77 -1.65
C PRO A 155 0.02 -16.47 -1.37
N LEU A 156 1.13 -15.79 -1.68
CA LEU A 156 2.44 -16.13 -1.15
C LEU A 156 2.62 -15.48 0.22
N ARG A 157 2.99 -16.27 1.23
CA ARG A 157 3.38 -15.76 2.55
C ARG A 157 4.89 -15.66 2.64
N VAL A 158 5.39 -14.49 3.04
CA VAL A 158 6.81 -14.21 3.25
C VAL A 158 7.00 -13.58 4.62
N LYS A 159 8.10 -13.90 5.29
CA LYS A 159 8.48 -13.27 6.56
C LYS A 159 9.54 -12.22 6.30
N ALA A 160 9.36 -11.04 6.87
CA ALA A 160 10.37 -10.00 6.82
C ALA A 160 11.55 -10.35 7.76
N VAL A 161 12.75 -9.97 7.34
CA VAL A 161 14.00 -10.19 8.07
C VAL A 161 14.35 -8.96 8.91
N ARG A 162 14.16 -7.76 8.35
CA ARG A 162 14.42 -6.49 9.03
C ARG A 162 13.61 -5.36 8.42
N VAL A 163 13.61 -4.23 9.10
CA VAL A 163 13.09 -2.95 8.59
C VAL A 163 14.25 -2.00 8.35
N SER A 164 14.10 -1.11 7.37
CA SER A 164 15.08 -0.09 7.03
C SER A 164 14.43 1.26 6.69
N GLY A 165 15.26 2.27 6.43
CA GLY A 165 14.83 3.63 6.14
C GLY A 165 14.54 4.47 7.39
N ALA A 166 14.58 5.80 7.24
CA ALA A 166 14.49 6.72 8.38
C ALA A 166 13.13 6.62 9.10
N ASN A 167 12.04 6.44 8.35
CA ASN A 167 10.70 6.25 8.92
C ASN A 167 10.38 4.79 9.27
N SER A 168 11.31 3.83 9.11
CA SER A 168 11.07 2.40 9.38
C SER A 168 9.90 1.79 8.58
N CYS A 169 9.81 2.09 7.29
CA CYS A 169 8.72 1.64 6.40
C CYS A 169 9.19 0.72 5.27
N ASP A 170 10.50 0.54 5.08
CA ASP A 170 11.08 -0.31 4.02
C ASP A 170 11.29 -1.70 4.61
N ILE A 171 10.55 -2.66 4.08
CA ILE A 171 10.54 -4.04 4.56
C ILE A 171 11.60 -4.82 3.81
N VAL A 172 12.51 -5.46 4.53
CA VAL A 172 13.55 -6.30 3.93
C VAL A 172 13.17 -7.77 4.09
N ILE A 173 13.21 -8.52 2.99
CA ILE A 173 12.96 -9.96 2.95
C ILE A 173 14.24 -10.72 2.59
N SER A 174 14.25 -12.04 2.80
CA SER A 174 15.39 -12.88 2.40
C SER A 174 15.53 -12.90 0.88
N ASN A 175 16.76 -13.09 0.39
CA ASN A 175 16.98 -13.21 -1.07
C ASN A 175 16.25 -14.43 -1.64
N ALA A 176 16.14 -15.51 -0.87
CA ALA A 176 15.37 -16.69 -1.25
C ALA A 176 13.89 -16.35 -1.48
N ASP A 177 13.27 -15.56 -0.60
CA ASP A 177 11.88 -15.13 -0.77
C ASP A 177 11.72 -14.12 -1.90
N ALA A 178 12.69 -13.21 -2.08
CA ALA A 178 12.73 -12.29 -3.21
C ALA A 178 12.75 -13.06 -4.55
N HIS A 179 13.57 -14.10 -4.64
CA HIS A 179 13.59 -15.00 -5.80
C HIS A 179 12.25 -15.70 -6.02
N ARG A 180 11.60 -16.20 -4.97
CA ARG A 180 10.27 -16.84 -5.08
C ARG A 180 9.19 -15.87 -5.56
N ILE A 181 9.24 -14.62 -5.13
CA ILE A 181 8.31 -13.58 -5.62
C ILE A 181 8.52 -13.35 -7.12
N LEU A 182 9.78 -13.30 -7.57
CA LEU A 182 10.13 -12.99 -8.96
C LEU A 182 10.24 -14.22 -9.88
N GLU A 183 10.07 -15.44 -9.36
CA GLU A 183 10.28 -16.69 -10.08
C GLU A 183 9.38 -16.82 -11.32
N ALA A 184 8.13 -16.38 -11.19
CA ALA A 184 7.12 -16.44 -12.25
C ALA A 184 6.79 -15.02 -12.74
N PRO A 185 6.87 -14.73 -14.06
CA PRO A 185 6.47 -13.43 -14.61
C PRO A 185 5.03 -13.04 -14.28
N GLU A 186 4.14 -14.02 -14.11
CA GLU A 186 2.75 -13.83 -13.72
C GLU A 186 2.60 -13.21 -12.33
N ASN A 187 3.60 -13.35 -11.45
CA ASN A 187 3.59 -12.72 -10.14
C ASN A 187 3.67 -11.18 -10.25
N LEU A 188 4.26 -10.64 -11.33
CA LEU A 188 4.28 -9.20 -11.57
C LEU A 188 2.88 -8.63 -11.75
N ASP A 189 1.91 -9.42 -12.21
CA ASP A 189 0.55 -8.95 -12.42
C ASP A 189 -0.13 -8.62 -11.09
N PHE A 190 -0.02 -9.48 -10.08
CA PHE A 190 -0.62 -9.17 -8.77
C PHE A 190 0.11 -8.03 -8.06
N LEU A 191 1.44 -7.92 -8.22
CA LEU A 191 2.23 -6.81 -7.68
C LEU A 191 1.79 -5.49 -8.32
N ARG A 192 1.64 -5.43 -9.64
CA ARG A 192 1.13 -4.24 -10.37
C ARG A 192 -0.26 -3.79 -9.92
N ARG A 193 -1.10 -4.75 -9.50
CA ARG A 193 -2.46 -4.53 -8.97
C ARG A 193 -2.50 -4.19 -7.47
N ALA A 194 -1.32 -4.04 -6.85
CA ALA A 194 -1.14 -3.79 -5.44
C ALA A 194 -1.76 -4.88 -4.54
N SER A 195 -1.74 -6.15 -4.94
CA SER A 195 -2.28 -7.28 -4.15
C SER A 195 -1.31 -7.70 -3.03
N VAL A 196 -0.96 -6.76 -2.15
CA VAL A 196 -0.02 -6.94 -1.04
C VAL A 196 -0.65 -6.52 0.29
N ILE A 197 -0.53 -7.36 1.31
CA ILE A 197 -0.89 -7.04 2.70
C ILE A 197 0.34 -7.20 3.59
N ILE A 198 0.55 -6.20 4.46
CA ILE A 198 1.61 -6.17 5.45
C ILE A 198 0.96 -6.42 6.81
N VAL A 199 1.41 -7.45 7.50
CA VAL A 199 0.94 -7.80 8.84
C VAL A 199 1.87 -7.21 9.88
N LEU A 200 1.30 -6.41 10.78
CA LEU A 200 1.99 -5.65 11.81
C LEU A 200 1.54 -6.10 13.21
N ASP A 201 2.22 -5.58 14.24
CA ASP A 201 1.85 -5.77 15.66
C ASP A 201 0.62 -4.93 16.06
#